data_AF-S3Z4E8-F1
#
_entry.id   AF-S3Z4E8-F1
#
_cell.length_a   1.000
_cell.length_b   1.000
_cell.length_c   1.000
_cell.angle_alpha   90.00
_cell.angle_beta   90.00
_cell.angle_gamma   90.00
#
_symmetry.space_group_name_H-M   'P 1'
#
loop_
_entity.id
_entity.type
_entity.pdbx_description
1 polymer ?
#
loop_
_entity_poly.entity_id
_entity_poly.type
_entity_poly.pdbx_seq_one_letter_code
_entity_poly.pdbx_strand_id
1 'polypeptide(L)'
;MVMHEVKVLVPEDRLADFYTRFGTWLAESETALPKANDDAHERPATEDGGLAETRPSGERAVNRGKDEAQPASDRTPPEPESPRRSAAAAAPTSSDHDLLDCAVEWWRSLKRNERDIFTLFMDAAPNTLGAPEIVAALGLKSERVIPGVLAWPRRKAARAGFPLAWKFEHDADGKARYGLRNMPEVSMSAHEYASLLREAKRKVEG
;
A
#
# COMPACT_ATOMS: atom_id res chain seq x y z
N MET A 1 17.03 18.88 -0.14
CA MET A 1 15.69 19.15 0.45
C MET A 1 15.85 19.15 1.96
N VAL A 2 15.64 20.29 2.63
CA VAL A 2 15.76 20.37 4.11
C VAL A 2 14.44 19.86 4.70
N MET A 3 14.52 18.91 5.64
CA MET A 3 13.34 18.37 6.32
C MET A 3 13.28 18.94 7.74
N HIS A 4 12.13 19.51 8.10
CA HIS A 4 11.89 20.02 9.45
C HIS A 4 10.88 19.12 10.16
N GLU A 5 11.22 18.69 11.38
CA GLU A 5 10.30 17.97 12.25
C GLU A 5 9.50 18.97 13.08
N VAL A 6 8.17 18.89 13.02
CA VAL A 6 7.24 19.69 13.82
C VAL A 6 6.37 18.77 14.66
N LYS A 7 6.37 18.96 15.98
CA LYS A 7 5.53 18.21 16.92
C LYS A 7 4.46 19.13 17.49
N VAL A 8 3.21 18.71 17.43
CA VAL A 8 2.07 19.43 17.99
C VAL A 8 1.39 18.52 19.01
N LEU A 9 1.26 18.99 20.25
CA LEU A 9 0.50 18.30 21.29
C LEU A 9 -0.96 18.74 21.19
N VAL A 10 -1.85 17.77 20.99
CA VAL A 10 -3.30 18.02 20.88
C VAL A 10 -3.98 17.38 22.08
N PRO A 11 -4.82 18.11 22.83
CA PRO A 11 -5.66 17.54 23.89
C PRO A 11 -6.55 16.41 23.36
N GLU A 12 -6.76 15.39 24.20
CA GLU A 12 -7.43 14.14 23.80
C GLU A 12 -8.88 14.36 23.34
N ASP A 13 -9.58 15.31 23.94
CA ASP A 13 -10.94 15.72 23.58
C ASP A 13 -11.03 16.38 22.19
N ARG A 14 -9.91 16.90 21.67
CA ARG A 14 -9.83 17.58 20.36
C ARG A 14 -9.13 16.75 19.29
N LEU A 15 -8.75 15.51 19.60
CA LEU A 15 -7.98 14.65 18.71
C LEU A 15 -8.79 14.28 17.45
N ALA A 16 -10.07 13.98 17.61
CA ALA A 16 -10.97 13.64 16.50
C ALA A 16 -11.18 14.83 15.53
N ASP A 17 -11.41 16.03 16.08
CA ASP A 17 -11.55 17.25 15.30
C ASP A 17 -10.27 17.61 14.55
N PHE A 18 -9.11 17.41 15.20
CA PHE A 18 -7.81 17.62 14.57
C PHE A 18 -7.62 16.72 13.35
N TYR A 19 -7.89 15.42 13.46
CA TYR A 19 -7.77 14.50 12.33
C TYR A 19 -8.80 14.76 11.23
N THR A 20 -10.02 15.18 11.60
CA THR A 20 -11.05 15.56 10.63
C THR A 20 -10.56 16.75 9.78
N ARG A 21 -10.09 17.82 10.42
CA ARG A 21 -9.58 19.02 9.72
C ARG A 21 -8.32 18.73 8.90
N PHE A 22 -7.40 17.95 9.47
CA PHE A 22 -6.18 17.56 8.76
C PHE A 22 -6.49 16.69 7.53
N GLY A 23 -7.46 15.78 7.64
CA GLY A 23 -7.95 14.96 6.53
C GLY A 23 -8.60 15.81 5.43
N THR A 24 -9.47 16.76 5.79
CA THR A 24 -10.09 17.69 4.84
C THR A 24 -9.04 18.54 4.13
N TRP A 25 -8.06 19.07 4.86
CA TRP A 25 -6.97 19.86 4.29
C TRP A 25 -6.11 19.05 3.30
N LEU A 26 -5.79 17.79 3.60
CA LEU A 26 -5.08 16.92 2.66
C LEU A 26 -5.92 16.65 1.40
N ALA A 27 -7.22 16.43 1.52
CA ALA A 27 -8.11 16.22 0.39
C ALA A 27 -8.27 17.48 -0.49
N GLU A 28 -8.28 18.67 0.12
CA GLU A 28 -8.26 19.96 -0.58
C GLU A 28 -6.92 20.20 -1.31
N SER A 29 -5.80 19.72 -0.75
CA SER A 29 -4.49 19.81 -1.40
C SER A 29 -4.35 18.86 -2.61
N GLU A 30 -5.12 17.78 -2.64
CA GLU A 30 -5.13 16.80 -3.73
C GLU A 30 -6.07 17.21 -4.88
N THR A 31 -7.06 18.08 -4.61
CA THR A 31 -7.98 18.63 -5.62
C THR A 31 -7.42 19.84 -6.37
N ALA A 32 -6.24 20.36 -5.97
CA ALA A 32 -5.52 21.42 -6.68
C ALA A 32 -4.64 20.89 -7.83
N LEU A 33 -5.25 20.22 -8.81
CA LEU A 33 -4.68 20.05 -10.15
C LEU A 33 -5.50 20.91 -11.14
N PRO A 34 -4.86 21.73 -11.99
CA PRO A 34 -5.58 22.64 -12.86
C PRO A 34 -6.22 21.84 -14.00
N LYS A 35 -7.55 21.79 -14.04
CA LYS A 35 -8.25 21.58 -15.31
C LYS A 35 -8.14 22.87 -16.10
N ALA A 36 -7.49 22.78 -17.26
CA ALA A 36 -7.42 23.86 -18.22
C ALA A 36 -8.83 24.26 -18.68
N ASN A 37 -9.06 25.56 -18.67
CA ASN A 37 -10.06 26.36 -19.38
C ASN A 37 -11.55 26.11 -19.07
N ASP A 38 -12.11 27.04 -18.28
CA ASP A 38 -13.09 27.96 -18.86
C ASP A 38 -12.94 29.33 -18.19
N ASP A 39 -12.52 30.32 -18.99
CA ASP A 39 -12.51 31.73 -18.63
C ASP A 39 -13.95 32.21 -18.52
N ALA A 40 -14.36 32.62 -17.33
CA ALA A 40 -15.24 33.76 -17.13
C ALA A 40 -15.18 34.20 -15.66
N HIS A 41 -14.26 35.14 -15.40
CA HIS A 41 -14.43 36.12 -14.34
C HIS A 41 -15.81 36.80 -14.50
N GLU A 42 -16.63 36.78 -13.45
CA GLU A 42 -17.05 38.00 -12.73
C GLU A 42 -18.08 37.64 -11.64
N ARG A 43 -17.76 38.00 -10.40
CA ARG A 43 -18.76 38.45 -9.42
C ARG A 43 -18.60 39.96 -9.35
N PRO A 44 -19.68 40.76 -9.25
CA PRO A 44 -20.24 41.00 -7.91
C PRO A 44 -21.76 41.33 -7.83
N ALA A 45 -22.21 41.45 -6.58
CA ALA A 45 -23.24 42.37 -6.06
C ALA A 45 -24.74 41.96 -6.04
N THR A 46 -25.20 41.70 -4.80
CA THR A 46 -26.39 42.23 -4.08
C THR A 46 -27.78 42.40 -4.72
N GLU A 47 -28.76 41.92 -3.93
CA GLU A 47 -30.07 42.53 -3.56
C GLU A 47 -31.35 42.33 -4.41
N ASP A 48 -32.31 41.67 -3.74
CA ASP A 48 -33.71 42.06 -3.51
C ASP A 48 -34.84 41.76 -4.53
N GLY A 49 -35.98 41.29 -3.99
CA GLY A 49 -37.33 41.57 -4.48
C GLY A 49 -38.10 40.56 -5.36
N GLY A 50 -39.10 39.88 -4.78
CA GLY A 50 -40.49 39.98 -5.31
C GLY A 50 -41.14 38.86 -6.16
N LEU A 51 -41.90 37.98 -5.48
CA LEU A 51 -43.32 37.59 -5.70
C LEU A 51 -43.89 36.95 -7.00
N ALA A 52 -44.77 35.96 -6.73
CA ALA A 52 -46.02 35.56 -7.41
C ALA A 52 -45.93 34.64 -8.66
N GLU A 53 -46.25 33.35 -8.54
CA GLU A 53 -47.58 32.71 -8.74
C GLU A 53 -47.87 32.32 -10.22
N THR A 54 -48.03 31.02 -10.50
CA THR A 54 -49.27 30.36 -11.00
C THR A 54 -48.98 28.94 -11.52
N ARG A 55 -49.79 27.98 -11.06
CA ARG A 55 -50.03 26.62 -11.61
C ARG A 55 -51.20 26.72 -12.64
N PRO A 56 -51.77 25.63 -13.20
CA PRO A 56 -51.26 24.32 -13.69
C PRO A 56 -51.83 23.93 -15.09
N SER A 57 -51.41 22.79 -15.66
CA SER A 57 -52.23 21.84 -16.46
C SER A 57 -51.32 20.66 -16.86
N GLY A 58 -51.65 19.37 -16.87
CA GLY A 58 -52.90 18.63 -16.89
C GLY A 58 -52.77 17.49 -17.94
N GLU A 59 -53.15 16.25 -17.57
CA GLU A 59 -53.41 15.05 -18.43
C GLU A 59 -52.17 14.17 -18.79
N ARG A 60 -51.97 12.91 -18.34
CA ARG A 60 -52.77 11.66 -18.19
C ARG A 60 -53.19 11.11 -19.57
N ALA A 61 -52.76 9.93 -20.06
CA ALA A 61 -53.15 8.56 -19.66
C ALA A 61 -52.42 7.51 -20.58
N VAL A 62 -51.80 6.41 -20.12
CA VAL A 62 -52.32 5.03 -19.84
C VAL A 62 -52.12 3.99 -20.98
N ASN A 63 -51.19 3.04 -20.72
CA ASN A 63 -51.15 1.56 -20.91
C ASN A 63 -51.69 0.82 -22.17
N ARG A 64 -50.96 -0.23 -22.64
CA ARG A 64 -51.27 -1.69 -22.47
C ARG A 64 -50.91 -2.62 -23.66
N GLY A 65 -50.30 -3.80 -23.35
CA GLY A 65 -50.36 -5.12 -24.06
C GLY A 65 -49.32 -5.35 -25.18
N LYS A 66 -48.37 -6.30 -25.21
CA LYS A 66 -48.19 -7.74 -24.86
C LYS A 66 -48.66 -8.74 -25.96
N ASP A 67 -47.70 -9.48 -26.54
CA ASP A 67 -47.68 -10.94 -26.90
C ASP A 67 -46.56 -11.21 -27.93
N GLU A 68 -45.49 -11.96 -27.57
CA GLU A 68 -45.26 -13.42 -27.67
C GLU A 68 -44.71 -13.91 -29.03
N ALA A 69 -43.50 -14.52 -29.02
CA ALA A 69 -43.15 -15.79 -29.68
C ALA A 69 -41.63 -16.07 -29.64
N GLN A 70 -41.23 -17.18 -29.01
CA GLN A 70 -39.94 -17.89 -29.25
C GLN A 70 -40.15 -18.98 -30.33
N PRO A 71 -39.08 -19.52 -30.94
CA PRO A 71 -38.56 -20.81 -30.45
C PRO A 71 -37.03 -20.99 -30.49
N ALA A 72 -36.59 -22.09 -29.88
CA ALA A 72 -35.22 -22.51 -29.55
C ALA A 72 -34.44 -23.22 -30.69
N SER A 73 -33.10 -23.30 -30.60
CA SER A 73 -32.32 -24.57 -30.48
C SER A 73 -30.79 -24.38 -30.46
N ASP A 74 -30.13 -25.14 -29.58
CA ASP A 74 -28.86 -25.88 -29.75
C ASP A 74 -27.51 -25.19 -30.08
N ARG A 75 -26.58 -25.20 -29.10
CA ARG A 75 -25.34 -26.03 -29.04
C ARG A 75 -24.34 -25.53 -27.97
N THR A 76 -23.86 -26.44 -27.13
CA THR A 76 -22.72 -26.29 -26.18
C THR A 76 -21.38 -26.74 -26.86
N PRO A 77 -20.19 -26.65 -26.21
CA PRO A 77 -19.01 -25.89 -26.65
C PRO A 77 -17.83 -26.77 -27.16
N PRO A 78 -16.69 -26.17 -27.56
CA PRO A 78 -15.42 -26.86 -27.36
C PRO A 78 -14.31 -26.00 -26.71
N GLU A 79 -13.78 -26.50 -25.59
CA GLU A 79 -12.35 -26.48 -25.23
C GLU A 79 -11.82 -27.92 -25.50
N PRO A 80 -10.52 -28.29 -25.51
CA PRO A 80 -9.28 -27.51 -25.25
C PRO A 80 -8.12 -27.81 -26.22
N GLU A 81 -7.07 -26.97 -26.30
CA GLU A 81 -5.69 -27.45 -26.57
C GLU A 81 -4.63 -26.54 -25.92
N SER A 82 -3.90 -27.11 -24.96
CA SER A 82 -2.63 -26.60 -24.43
C SER A 82 -1.47 -27.09 -25.28
N PRO A 83 -0.50 -26.24 -25.65
CA PRO A 83 0.85 -26.70 -25.94
C PRO A 83 1.74 -26.54 -24.71
N ARG A 84 2.12 -27.67 -24.10
CA ARG A 84 3.23 -27.73 -23.13
C ARG A 84 4.58 -27.68 -23.86
N ARG A 85 5.53 -27.03 -23.16
CA ARG A 85 6.99 -27.01 -23.30
C ARG A 85 7.59 -26.03 -24.31
N SER A 86 8.27 -25.04 -23.77
CA SER A 86 9.74 -25.12 -23.72
C SER A 86 10.28 -24.34 -22.53
N ALA A 87 10.94 -25.06 -21.62
CA ALA A 87 11.81 -24.50 -20.62
C ALA A 87 13.07 -24.01 -21.35
N ALA A 88 13.01 -22.78 -21.86
CA ALA A 88 14.19 -22.04 -22.24
C ALA A 88 14.78 -21.45 -20.95
N ALA A 89 16.06 -21.73 -20.71
CA ALA A 89 16.85 -21.17 -19.62
C ALA A 89 16.56 -19.66 -19.47
N ALA A 90 16.00 -19.27 -18.33
CA ALA A 90 15.76 -17.88 -18.02
C ALA A 90 17.10 -17.15 -17.94
N ALA A 91 17.37 -16.31 -18.92
CA ALA A 91 18.28 -15.19 -18.69
C ALA A 91 17.76 -14.41 -17.46
N PRO A 92 18.61 -13.80 -16.61
CA PRO A 92 18.16 -12.88 -15.58
C PRO A 92 17.55 -11.65 -16.28
N THR A 93 16.28 -11.72 -16.62
CA THR A 93 15.60 -10.75 -17.49
C THR A 93 15.04 -9.62 -16.65
N SER A 94 15.71 -8.46 -16.63
CA SER A 94 15.24 -7.15 -16.15
C SER A 94 14.67 -7.09 -14.72
N SER A 95 13.59 -7.81 -14.44
CA SER A 95 12.84 -7.86 -13.18
C SER A 95 13.69 -8.13 -11.94
N ASP A 96 14.71 -8.99 -12.03
CA ASP A 96 15.58 -9.29 -10.87
C ASP A 96 16.54 -8.13 -10.57
N HIS A 97 17.06 -7.48 -11.62
CA HIS A 97 17.89 -6.29 -11.48
C HIS A 97 17.06 -5.10 -10.96
N ASP A 98 15.84 -4.94 -11.48
CA ASP A 98 14.87 -3.93 -11.01
C ASP A 98 14.53 -4.14 -9.53
N LEU A 99 14.33 -5.40 -9.12
CA LEU A 99 14.04 -5.73 -7.73
C LEU A 99 15.23 -5.47 -6.79
N LEU A 100 16.45 -5.79 -7.22
CA LEU A 100 17.67 -5.50 -6.46
C LEU A 100 17.89 -3.99 -6.32
N ASP A 101 17.65 -3.21 -7.37
CA ASP A 101 17.80 -1.75 -7.31
C ASP A 101 16.75 -1.13 -6.37
N CYS A 102 15.49 -1.60 -6.41
CA CYS A 102 14.48 -1.25 -5.41
C CYS A 102 14.90 -1.64 -3.97
N ALA A 103 15.53 -2.81 -3.79
CA ALA A 103 16.03 -3.26 -2.48
C ALA A 103 17.18 -2.37 -1.97
N VAL A 104 18.09 -1.94 -2.87
CA VAL A 104 19.19 -1.03 -2.56
C VAL A 104 18.64 0.33 -2.10
N GLU A 105 17.70 0.90 -2.84
CA GLU A 105 17.06 2.18 -2.46
C GLU A 105 16.30 2.08 -1.14
N TRP A 106 15.58 0.97 -0.94
CA TRP A 106 14.95 0.69 0.34
C TRP A 106 15.97 0.62 1.48
N TRP A 107 17.05 -0.16 1.33
CA TRP A 107 18.08 -0.33 2.36
C TRP A 107 18.76 1.00 2.73
N ARG A 108 19.08 1.82 1.72
CA ARG A 108 19.64 3.18 1.91
C ARG A 108 18.73 4.05 2.77
N SER A 109 17.41 3.95 2.57
CA SER A 109 16.43 4.75 3.31
C SER A 109 16.27 4.35 4.79
N LEU A 110 16.75 3.18 5.19
CA LEU A 110 16.61 2.67 6.55
C LEU A 110 17.53 3.41 7.54
N LYS A 111 17.02 3.65 8.75
CA LYS A 111 17.82 4.10 9.89
C LYS A 111 18.66 2.94 10.42
N ARG A 112 19.70 3.24 11.20
CA ARG A 112 20.60 2.21 11.78
C ARG A 112 19.84 1.10 12.52
N ASN A 113 18.96 1.47 13.47
CA ASN A 113 18.17 0.50 14.23
C ASN A 113 17.21 -0.34 13.37
N GLU A 114 16.72 0.21 12.25
CA GLU A 114 15.91 -0.53 11.29
C GLU A 114 16.78 -1.54 10.51
N ARG A 115 17.96 -1.12 10.03
CA ARG A 115 18.92 -2.01 9.35
C ARG A 115 19.43 -3.12 10.27
N ASP A 116 19.62 -2.83 11.55
CA ASP A 116 20.07 -3.81 12.53
C ASP A 116 19.01 -4.92 12.72
N ILE A 117 17.72 -4.57 12.86
CA ILE A 117 16.64 -5.57 12.92
C ILE A 117 16.59 -6.42 11.63
N PHE A 118 16.64 -5.79 10.46
CA PHE A 118 16.60 -6.55 9.21
C PHE A 118 17.88 -7.38 8.98
N THR A 119 19.02 -6.97 9.52
CA THR A 119 20.24 -7.80 9.54
C THR A 119 20.00 -9.08 10.33
N LEU A 120 19.43 -8.98 11.54
CA LEU A 120 19.06 -10.16 12.32
C LEU A 120 18.06 -11.06 11.57
N PHE A 121 17.07 -10.48 10.89
CA PHE A 121 16.09 -11.26 10.13
C PHE A 121 16.71 -11.99 8.94
N MET A 122 17.69 -11.36 8.26
CA MET A 122 18.44 -12.02 7.19
C MET A 122 19.22 -13.22 7.73
N ASP A 123 19.90 -13.07 8.86
CA ASP A 123 20.73 -14.12 9.45
C ASP A 123 19.90 -15.30 10.00
N ALA A 124 18.69 -15.02 10.49
CA ALA A 124 17.77 -16.05 10.99
C ALA A 124 17.01 -16.79 9.89
N ALA A 125 16.91 -16.23 8.68
CA ALA A 125 16.05 -16.76 7.62
C ALA A 125 16.42 -18.21 7.25
N PRO A 126 15.42 -19.11 7.08
CA PRO A 126 13.98 -18.84 6.99
C PRO A 126 13.24 -18.84 8.35
N ASN A 127 13.96 -18.96 9.46
CA ASN A 127 13.37 -19.02 10.79
C ASN A 127 12.96 -17.63 11.31
N THR A 128 12.17 -17.61 12.37
CA THR A 128 11.79 -16.40 13.11
C THR A 128 12.55 -16.31 14.42
N LEU A 129 12.81 -15.08 14.87
CA LEU A 129 13.45 -14.76 16.15
C LEU A 129 12.38 -14.39 17.18
N GLY A 130 12.63 -14.75 18.43
CA GLY A 130 11.78 -14.33 19.54
C GLY A 130 11.96 -12.84 19.85
N ALA A 131 10.91 -12.17 20.33
CA ALA A 131 11.03 -10.79 20.80
C ALA A 131 12.15 -10.59 21.86
N PRO A 132 12.33 -11.47 22.88
CA PRO A 132 13.42 -11.34 23.85
C PRO A 132 14.81 -11.45 23.21
N GLU A 133 14.95 -12.32 22.20
CA GLU A 133 16.19 -12.55 21.47
C GLU A 133 16.60 -11.31 20.67
N ILE A 134 15.65 -10.67 19.99
CA ILE A 134 15.89 -9.40 19.27
C ILE A 134 16.28 -8.29 20.23
N VAL A 135 15.60 -8.20 21.39
CA VAL A 135 15.92 -7.20 22.43
C VAL A 135 17.34 -7.39 22.94
N ALA A 136 17.75 -8.62 23.23
CA ALA A 136 19.09 -8.93 23.71
C ALA A 136 20.15 -8.65 22.64
N ALA A 137 19.92 -9.08 21.40
CA ALA A 137 20.87 -8.90 20.30
C ALA A 137 21.12 -7.44 19.94
N LEU A 138 20.09 -6.58 20.05
CA LEU A 138 20.17 -5.17 19.67
C LEU A 138 20.29 -4.21 20.86
N GLY A 139 20.29 -4.71 22.10
CA GLY A 139 20.30 -3.89 23.31
C GLY A 139 19.08 -2.96 23.42
N LEU A 140 17.89 -3.42 22.99
CA LEU A 140 16.68 -2.61 23.06
C LEU A 140 16.20 -2.48 24.51
N LYS A 141 15.43 -1.42 24.79
CA LYS A 141 14.85 -1.20 26.12
C LYS A 141 13.82 -2.26 26.52
N SER A 142 13.01 -2.73 25.55
CA SER A 142 11.99 -3.75 25.76
C SER A 142 11.41 -4.24 24.43
N GLU A 143 10.68 -5.36 24.48
CA GLU A 143 9.99 -5.96 23.32
C GLU A 143 8.96 -5.02 22.68
N ARG A 144 8.34 -4.14 23.49
CA ARG A 144 7.34 -3.16 23.02
C ARG A 144 7.89 -2.15 22.00
N VAL A 145 9.21 -2.01 21.91
CA VAL A 145 9.87 -1.11 20.96
C VAL A 145 9.87 -1.70 19.54
N ILE A 146 9.91 -3.03 19.41
CA ILE A 146 10.08 -3.73 18.11
C ILE A 146 9.00 -3.31 17.09
N PRO A 147 7.69 -3.33 17.42
CA PRO A 147 6.66 -2.89 16.47
C PRO A 147 6.84 -1.44 16.02
N GLY A 148 7.28 -0.55 16.92
CA GLY A 148 7.53 0.86 16.60
C GLY A 148 8.67 1.05 15.59
N VAL A 149 9.72 0.24 15.68
CA VAL A 149 10.82 0.24 14.71
C VAL A 149 10.35 -0.34 13.36
N LEU A 150 9.52 -1.39 13.38
CA LEU A 150 9.03 -2.06 12.16
C LEU A 150 7.92 -1.31 11.41
N ALA A 151 7.27 -0.32 12.02
CA ALA A 151 6.19 0.45 11.40
C ALA A 151 6.65 1.27 10.17
N TRP A 152 7.85 1.83 10.22
CA TRP A 152 8.39 2.73 9.17
C TRP A 152 9.00 2.04 7.96
N PRO A 153 9.77 0.93 8.10
CA PRO A 153 10.34 0.19 6.99
C PRO A 153 9.33 -0.20 5.91
N ARG A 154 8.08 -0.51 6.29
CA ARG A 154 7.00 -0.81 5.34
C ARG A 154 6.63 0.40 4.46
N ARG A 155 6.56 1.59 5.04
CA ARG A 155 6.27 2.83 4.29
C ARG A 155 7.41 3.20 3.36
N LYS A 156 8.64 3.00 3.82
CA LYS A 156 9.86 3.22 3.02
C LYS A 156 9.94 2.26 1.83
N ALA A 157 9.58 0.99 2.05
CA ALA A 157 9.54 0.00 0.99
C ALA A 157 8.56 0.37 -0.12
N ALA A 158 7.35 0.78 0.25
CA ALA A 158 6.35 1.25 -0.71
C ALA A 158 6.87 2.43 -1.56
N ARG A 159 7.59 3.39 -0.96
CA ARG A 159 8.19 4.53 -1.68
C ARG A 159 9.31 4.11 -2.64
N ALA A 160 10.05 3.06 -2.30
CA ALA A 160 11.12 2.51 -3.14
C ALA A 160 10.58 1.53 -4.21
N GLY A 161 9.27 1.29 -4.28
CA GLY A 161 8.70 0.23 -5.11
C GLY A 161 9.14 -1.18 -4.67
N PHE A 162 9.66 -1.33 -3.45
CA PHE A 162 10.21 -2.58 -2.96
C PHE A 162 9.13 -3.43 -2.26
N PRO A 163 8.89 -4.68 -2.69
CA PRO A 163 7.93 -5.57 -2.05
C PRO A 163 8.50 -6.13 -0.73
N LEU A 164 8.41 -5.35 0.35
CA LEU A 164 8.90 -5.76 1.66
C LEU A 164 8.10 -6.93 2.24
N ALA A 165 8.79 -8.02 2.61
CA ALA A 165 8.17 -9.23 3.12
C ALA A 165 8.78 -9.67 4.47
N TRP A 166 8.08 -9.37 5.56
CA TRP A 166 8.36 -9.91 6.89
C TRP A 166 7.06 -10.41 7.52
N LYS A 167 7.17 -11.23 8.56
CA LYS A 167 6.05 -11.77 9.32
C LYS A 167 6.18 -11.55 10.82
N PHE A 168 5.01 -11.47 11.44
CA PHE A 168 4.81 -11.48 12.88
C PHE A 168 3.85 -12.62 13.19
N GLU A 169 4.20 -13.46 14.14
CA GLU A 169 3.38 -14.58 14.61
C GLU A 169 3.56 -14.75 16.12
N HIS A 170 2.61 -15.41 16.77
CA HIS A 170 2.80 -15.92 18.12
C HIS A 170 3.12 -17.40 18.04
N ASP A 171 4.08 -17.88 18.83
CA ASP A 171 4.31 -19.32 18.96
C ASP A 171 3.26 -20.01 19.83
N ALA A 172 3.43 -21.32 20.03
CA ALA A 172 2.54 -22.14 20.83
C ALA A 172 2.43 -21.65 22.29
N ASP A 173 3.46 -20.97 22.80
CA ASP A 173 3.49 -20.40 24.15
C ASP A 173 2.91 -18.96 24.18
N GLY A 174 2.42 -18.46 23.05
CA GLY A 174 1.89 -17.10 22.92
C GLY A 174 2.98 -16.02 22.85
N LYS A 175 4.24 -16.37 22.61
CA LYS A 175 5.34 -15.41 22.53
C LYS A 175 5.49 -14.87 21.11
N ALA A 176 5.74 -13.58 21.03
CA ALA A 176 5.94 -12.86 19.77
C ALA A 176 7.20 -13.33 19.03
N ARG A 177 7.05 -13.66 17.74
CA ARG A 177 8.12 -14.02 16.83
C ARG A 177 8.10 -13.17 15.56
N TYR A 178 9.28 -12.85 15.07
CA TYR A 178 9.49 -11.98 13.91
C TYR A 178 10.50 -12.57 12.94
N GLY A 179 10.33 -12.35 11.64
CA GLY A 179 11.34 -12.74 10.65
C GLY A 179 10.90 -12.47 9.23
N LEU A 180 11.70 -12.92 8.26
CA LEU A 180 11.33 -12.86 6.85
C LEU A 180 10.25 -13.90 6.52
N ARG A 181 9.42 -13.60 5.52
CA ARG A 181 8.43 -14.54 4.98
C ARG A 181 8.75 -14.88 3.53
N ASN A 182 8.22 -16.00 3.05
CA ASN A 182 8.20 -16.30 1.62
C ASN A 182 7.39 -15.24 0.86
N MET A 183 7.81 -14.98 -0.37
CA MET A 183 7.18 -14.04 -1.30
C MET A 183 6.62 -14.79 -2.50
N PRO A 184 5.43 -15.40 -2.37
CA PRO A 184 4.81 -16.13 -3.48
C PRO A 184 4.53 -15.24 -4.69
N GLU A 185 4.35 -13.93 -4.48
CA GLU A 185 4.05 -12.96 -5.52
C GLU A 185 5.19 -12.81 -6.55
N VAL A 186 6.42 -13.11 -6.13
CA VAL A 186 7.63 -13.14 -6.98
C VAL A 186 8.32 -14.51 -6.95
N SER A 187 7.61 -15.56 -6.52
CA SER A 187 8.13 -16.94 -6.42
C SER A 187 9.47 -17.07 -5.67
N MET A 188 9.67 -16.28 -4.61
CA MET A 188 10.92 -16.24 -3.85
C MET A 188 10.74 -16.78 -2.44
N SER A 189 11.62 -17.69 -2.02
CA SER A 189 11.68 -18.19 -0.64
C SER A 189 12.25 -17.14 0.31
N ALA A 190 12.00 -17.28 1.61
CA ALA A 190 12.60 -16.39 2.62
C ALA A 190 14.14 -16.42 2.61
N HIS A 191 14.75 -17.54 2.20
CA HIS A 191 16.21 -17.68 2.10
C HIS A 191 16.78 -16.92 0.88
N GLU A 192 16.12 -17.03 -0.26
CA GLU A 192 16.48 -16.25 -1.46
C GLU A 192 16.25 -14.75 -1.21
N TYR A 193 15.16 -14.40 -0.53
CA TYR A 193 14.88 -13.02 -0.14
C TYR A 193 15.93 -12.46 0.81
N ALA A 194 16.38 -13.24 1.80
CA ALA A 194 17.50 -12.84 2.64
C ALA A 194 18.79 -12.61 1.82
N SER A 195 19.03 -13.43 0.80
CA SER A 195 20.21 -13.29 -0.08
C SER A 195 20.15 -12.00 -0.91
N LEU A 196 18.98 -11.67 -1.47
CA LEU A 196 18.73 -10.39 -2.14
C LEU A 196 18.98 -9.20 -1.20
N LEU A 197 18.48 -9.25 0.04
CA LEU A 197 18.69 -8.17 1.01
C LEU A 197 20.17 -8.05 1.42
N ARG A 198 20.92 -9.15 1.52
CA ARG A 198 22.36 -9.11 1.76
C ARG A 198 23.11 -8.49 0.59
N GLU A 199 22.71 -8.80 -0.66
CA GLU A 199 23.23 -8.16 -1.86
C GLU A 199 23.03 -6.64 -1.83
N ALA A 200 21.80 -6.21 -1.51
CA ALA A 200 21.47 -4.79 -1.37
C ALA A 200 22.30 -4.12 -0.26
N LYS A 201 22.42 -4.74 0.91
CA LYS A 201 23.27 -4.27 2.01
C LYS A 201 24.72 -4.08 1.56
N ARG A 202 25.31 -5.09 0.90
CA ARG A 202 26.70 -5.02 0.39
C ARG A 202 26.89 -3.88 -0.60
N LYS A 203 25.94 -3.63 -1.51
CA LYS A 203 26.01 -2.50 -2.46
C LYS A 203 25.92 -1.11 -1.80
N VAL A 204 25.40 -1.03 -0.57
CA VAL A 204 25.22 0.22 0.16
C VAL A 204 26.35 0.47 1.16
N GLU A 205 26.88 -0.60 1.75
CA GLU A 205 27.82 -0.54 2.88
C GLU A 205 29.23 -1.05 2.54
N GLY A 206 29.42 -1.70 1.40
CA GLY A 206 30.72 -2.10 0.85
C GLY A 206 31.32 -1.04 -0.06
#